data_AF-A0AAV1TSX5-F1
#
_entry.id   AF-A0AAV1TSX5-F1
#
_cell.length_a   1.000
_cell.length_b   1.000
_cell.length_c   1.000
_cell.angle_alpha   90.00
_cell.angle_beta   90.00
_cell.angle_gamma   90.00
#
_symmetry.space_group_name_H-M   'P 1'
#
loop_
_entity.id
_entity.type
_entity.pdbx_description
1 polymer ?
#
loop_
_entity_poly.entity_id
_entity_poly.type
_entity_poly.pdbx_seq_one_letter_code
_entity_poly.pdbx_strand_id
1 'polypeptide(L)'
;MVKKVEVLVLSGLLGAPCVIILSVCAASPSLFAVHPAANAVAFLLCFPLGLYAMLERKGVPDFRTRVFLVKVHLFSQVVAMFLLSIGGAAAYWTKNAFGKEHLTSTHSWVAVVTSILSTLNLLGGLVTTFGRKKTRWQWKDLTHRVNGTLAIMGGGSSVILGMYSGTWGSVQLGEDLQFKVVSSVATAYLLLFVKGVMTSFETPLAKLSD
;
A
#
# COMPACT_ATOMS: atom_id res chain seq x y z
N MET A 1 9.25 -20.56 -12.69
CA MET A 1 7.78 -20.72 -12.81
C MET A 1 7.05 -20.10 -11.62
N VAL A 2 7.42 -20.46 -10.38
CA VAL A 2 6.83 -19.95 -9.12
C VAL A 2 6.68 -18.42 -9.07
N LYS A 3 7.73 -17.64 -9.36
CA LYS A 3 7.65 -16.17 -9.34
C LYS A 3 6.61 -15.56 -10.29
N LYS A 4 6.44 -16.14 -11.48
CA LYS A 4 5.46 -15.64 -12.46
C LYS A 4 4.03 -15.90 -11.99
N VAL A 5 3.78 -17.06 -11.40
CA VAL A 5 2.49 -17.42 -10.81
C VAL A 5 2.19 -16.53 -9.60
N GLU A 6 3.17 -16.30 -8.74
CA GLU A 6 3.03 -15.43 -7.57
C GLU A 6 2.65 -14.00 -7.95
N VAL A 7 3.35 -13.39 -8.93
CA VAL A 7 3.01 -12.07 -9.45
C VAL A 7 1.60 -12.08 -10.03
N LEU A 8 1.23 -13.09 -10.82
CA LEU A 8 -0.11 -13.20 -11.41
C LEU A 8 -1.20 -13.25 -10.33
N VAL A 9 -1.00 -14.06 -9.29
CA VAL A 9 -1.94 -14.19 -8.16
C VAL A 9 -2.07 -12.87 -7.40
N LEU A 10 -0.96 -12.24 -7.03
CA LEU A 10 -0.99 -10.96 -6.32
C LEU A 10 -1.62 -9.85 -7.17
N SER A 11 -1.29 -9.80 -8.46
CA SER A 11 -1.90 -8.87 -9.41
C SER A 11 -3.41 -9.08 -9.54
N GLY A 12 -3.89 -10.34 -9.56
CA GLY A 12 -5.32 -10.63 -9.56
C GLY A 12 -5.99 -10.19 -8.26
N LEU A 13 -5.44 -10.61 -7.11
CA LEU A 13 -6.02 -10.36 -5.79
C LEU A 13 -6.05 -8.87 -5.40
N LEU A 14 -5.14 -8.06 -5.94
CA LEU A 14 -5.11 -6.62 -5.71
C LEU A 14 -5.77 -5.82 -6.84
N GLY A 15 -5.54 -6.25 -8.08
CA GLY A 15 -6.02 -5.57 -9.28
C GLY A 15 -7.53 -5.68 -9.45
N ALA A 16 -8.13 -6.85 -9.23
CA ALA A 16 -9.57 -7.02 -9.38
C ALA A 16 -10.37 -6.14 -8.40
N PRO A 17 -10.07 -6.12 -7.07
CA PRO A 17 -10.70 -5.18 -6.16
C PRO A 17 -10.49 -3.71 -6.53
N CYS A 18 -9.29 -3.35 -7.00
CA CYS A 18 -8.99 -1.98 -7.44
C CYS A 18 -9.89 -1.57 -8.62
N VAL A 19 -9.98 -2.42 -9.65
CA VAL A 19 -10.85 -2.17 -10.82
C VAL A 19 -12.31 -2.07 -10.39
N ILE A 20 -12.81 -2.98 -9.54
CA ILE A 20 -14.19 -2.95 -9.06
C ILE A 20 -14.50 -1.61 -8.35
N ILE A 21 -13.64 -1.18 -7.42
CA ILE A 21 -13.82 0.08 -6.70
C ILE A 21 -13.80 1.27 -7.67
N LEU A 22 -12.86 1.29 -8.61
CA LEU A 22 -12.75 2.35 -9.62
C LEU A 22 -13.99 2.41 -10.53
N SER A 23 -14.47 1.26 -11.01
CA SER A 23 -15.65 1.18 -11.86
C SER A 23 -16.89 1.75 -11.17
N VAL A 24 -17.08 1.42 -9.90
CA VAL A 24 -18.18 1.96 -9.09
C VAL A 24 -18.05 3.47 -8.86
N CYS A 25 -16.85 3.94 -8.54
CA CYS A 25 -16.60 5.37 -8.35
C CYS A 25 -16.81 6.16 -9.65
N ALA A 26 -16.48 5.57 -10.79
CA ALA A 26 -16.71 6.17 -12.10
C ALA A 26 -18.20 6.17 -12.50
N ALA A 27 -18.94 5.13 -12.14
CA ALA A 27 -20.39 5.04 -12.38
C ALA A 27 -21.21 5.99 -11.49
N SER A 28 -20.73 6.28 -10.29
CA SER A 28 -21.38 7.17 -9.31
C SER A 28 -20.45 8.33 -8.89
N PRO A 29 -20.11 9.24 -9.82
CA PRO A 29 -19.11 10.26 -9.58
C PRO A 29 -19.55 11.26 -8.50
N SER A 30 -18.66 11.53 -7.57
CA SER A 30 -18.82 12.56 -6.54
C SER A 30 -17.45 12.96 -6.01
N LEU A 31 -17.36 14.09 -5.31
CA LEU A 31 -16.13 14.45 -4.61
C LEU A 31 -15.72 13.32 -3.64
N PHE A 32 -16.68 12.71 -2.95
CA PHE A 32 -16.39 11.59 -2.08
C PHE A 32 -15.88 10.36 -2.83
N ALA A 33 -16.37 10.06 -4.04
CA ALA A 33 -15.93 8.91 -4.83
C ALA A 33 -14.43 8.97 -5.19
N VAL A 34 -13.83 10.16 -5.20
CA VAL A 34 -12.37 10.33 -5.34
C VAL A 34 -11.61 9.68 -4.17
N HIS A 35 -12.18 9.64 -2.97
CA HIS A 35 -11.56 9.04 -1.79
C HIS A 35 -11.29 7.53 -1.95
N PRO A 36 -12.31 6.66 -2.12
CA PRO A 36 -12.07 5.23 -2.32
C PRO A 36 -11.34 4.95 -3.65
N ALA A 37 -11.56 5.72 -4.72
CA ALA A 37 -10.85 5.56 -5.98
C ALA A 37 -9.33 5.78 -5.84
N ALA A 38 -8.91 6.93 -5.30
CA ALA A 38 -7.51 7.26 -5.13
C ALA A 38 -6.83 6.30 -4.13
N ASN A 39 -7.52 5.96 -3.04
CA ASN A 39 -6.99 5.03 -2.05
C ASN A 39 -6.91 3.59 -2.57
N ALA A 40 -7.81 3.15 -3.45
CA ALA A 40 -7.70 1.85 -4.11
C ALA A 40 -6.42 1.77 -4.95
N VAL A 41 -6.14 2.79 -5.77
CA VAL A 41 -4.89 2.81 -6.56
C VAL A 41 -3.66 2.87 -5.64
N ALA A 42 -3.69 3.72 -4.61
CA ALA A 42 -2.58 3.85 -3.68
C ALA A 42 -2.27 2.54 -2.94
N PHE A 43 -3.25 1.95 -2.27
CA PHE A 43 -3.06 0.80 -1.39
C PHE A 43 -3.12 -0.53 -2.10
N LEU A 44 -3.84 -0.67 -3.22
CA LEU A 44 -3.90 -1.94 -3.91
C LEU A 44 -2.84 -2.07 -5.00
N LEU A 45 -2.34 -0.97 -5.56
CA LEU A 45 -1.35 -1.03 -6.64
C LEU A 45 0.01 -0.46 -6.21
N CYS A 46 0.06 0.83 -5.87
CA CYS A 46 1.33 1.55 -5.72
C CYS A 46 2.16 1.11 -4.50
N PHE A 47 1.53 1.00 -3.31
CA PHE A 47 2.18 0.53 -2.10
C PHE A 47 2.66 -0.94 -2.23
N PRO A 48 1.81 -1.90 -2.65
CA PRO A 48 2.21 -3.29 -2.87
C PRO A 48 3.32 -3.46 -3.91
N LEU A 49 3.25 -2.73 -5.04
CA LEU A 49 4.30 -2.77 -6.06
C LEU A 49 5.67 -2.37 -5.46
N GLY A 50 5.68 -1.32 -4.65
CA GLY A 50 6.90 -0.84 -4.02
C GLY A 50 7.45 -1.82 -2.99
N LEU A 51 6.59 -2.48 -2.21
CA LEU A 51 7.02 -3.54 -1.30
C LEU A 51 7.57 -4.73 -2.10
N TYR A 52 6.84 -5.18 -3.11
CA TYR A 52 7.21 -6.31 -3.94
C TYR A 52 8.59 -6.12 -4.60
N ALA A 53 8.84 -4.94 -5.16
CA ALA A 53 10.14 -4.58 -5.73
C ALA A 53 11.28 -4.73 -4.70
N MET A 54 11.05 -4.38 -3.44
CA MET A 54 12.03 -4.50 -2.37
C MET A 54 12.23 -5.94 -1.89
N LEU A 55 11.19 -6.77 -1.94
CA LEU A 55 11.28 -8.21 -1.66
C LEU A 55 12.09 -8.91 -2.75
N GLU A 56 11.80 -8.65 -4.03
CA GLU A 56 12.54 -9.24 -5.14
C GLU A 56 14.00 -8.78 -5.17
N ARG A 57 14.26 -7.51 -4.81
CA ARG A 57 15.63 -6.98 -4.70
C ARG A 57 16.56 -7.84 -3.83
N LYS A 58 16.04 -8.55 -2.81
CA LYS A 58 16.87 -9.37 -1.91
C LYS A 58 17.55 -10.54 -2.63
N GLY A 59 16.91 -11.09 -3.66
CA GLY A 59 17.43 -12.23 -4.43
C GLY A 59 18.18 -11.85 -5.72
N VAL A 60 18.40 -10.55 -5.98
CA VAL A 60 19.06 -10.07 -7.19
C VAL A 60 20.53 -9.77 -6.88
N PRO A 61 21.50 -10.42 -7.57
CA PRO A 61 22.93 -10.12 -7.36
C PRO A 61 23.38 -8.84 -8.06
N ASP A 62 22.82 -8.55 -9.24
CA ASP A 62 23.22 -7.40 -10.06
C ASP A 62 22.89 -6.05 -9.40
N PHE A 63 23.94 -5.23 -9.22
CA PHE A 63 23.81 -3.92 -8.57
C PHE A 63 22.88 -2.98 -9.33
N ARG A 64 22.95 -2.95 -10.67
CA ARG A 64 22.16 -2.02 -11.48
C ARG A 64 20.67 -2.31 -11.34
N THR A 65 20.29 -3.58 -11.39
CA THR A 65 18.92 -4.05 -11.18
C THR A 65 18.45 -3.76 -9.76
N ARG A 66 19.29 -3.97 -8.74
CA ARG A 66 18.95 -3.61 -7.34
C ARG A 66 18.69 -2.11 -7.18
N VAL A 67 19.44 -1.25 -7.87
CA VAL A 67 19.20 0.20 -7.86
C VAL A 67 17.90 0.54 -8.58
N PHE A 68 17.64 -0.10 -9.72
CA PHE A 68 16.38 0.06 -10.44
C PHE A 68 15.16 -0.29 -9.56
N LEU A 69 15.20 -1.42 -8.86
CA LEU A 69 14.12 -1.83 -7.95
C LEU A 69 13.91 -0.85 -6.79
N VAL A 70 14.97 -0.23 -6.25
CA VAL A 70 14.83 0.85 -5.25
C VAL A 70 14.18 2.10 -5.86
N LYS A 71 14.49 2.43 -7.11
CA LYS A 71 13.83 3.55 -7.81
C LYS A 71 12.35 3.27 -8.05
N VAL A 72 12.00 2.04 -8.44
CA VAL A 72 10.59 1.60 -8.57
C VAL A 72 9.88 1.72 -7.22
N HIS A 73 10.52 1.25 -6.14
CA HIS A 73 9.99 1.41 -4.78
C HIS A 73 9.73 2.89 -4.46
N LEU A 74 10.74 3.75 -4.57
CA LEU A 74 10.59 5.18 -4.29
C LEU A 74 9.49 5.83 -5.13
N PHE A 75 9.51 5.61 -6.44
CA PHE A 75 8.52 6.16 -7.35
C PHE A 75 7.10 5.74 -6.96
N SER A 76 6.89 4.44 -6.70
CA SER A 76 5.58 3.94 -6.34
C SER A 76 5.12 4.46 -4.97
N GLN A 77 6.02 4.61 -3.99
CA GLN A 77 5.69 5.22 -2.69
C GLN A 77 5.27 6.69 -2.84
N VAL A 78 5.98 7.47 -3.66
CA VAL A 78 5.64 8.89 -3.90
C VAL A 78 4.28 9.02 -4.56
N VAL A 79 4.00 8.23 -5.60
CA VAL A 79 2.68 8.21 -6.26
C VAL A 79 1.59 7.77 -5.28
N ALA A 80 1.83 6.73 -4.47
CA ALA A 80 0.89 6.28 -3.46
C ALA A 80 0.56 7.38 -2.44
N MET A 81 1.58 8.09 -1.94
CA MET A 81 1.39 9.19 -0.99
C MET A 81 0.64 10.37 -1.60
N PHE A 82 0.90 10.70 -2.86
CA PHE A 82 0.15 11.73 -3.58
C PHE A 82 -1.34 11.37 -3.70
N LEU A 83 -1.64 10.14 -4.10
CA LEU A 83 -3.01 9.63 -4.20
C LEU A 83 -3.70 9.56 -2.83
N LEU A 84 -2.98 9.12 -1.80
CA LEU A 84 -3.46 9.10 -0.41
C LEU A 84 -3.85 10.51 0.06
N SER A 85 -3.04 11.52 -0.25
CA SER A 85 -3.35 12.92 0.06
C SER A 85 -4.59 13.42 -0.69
N ILE A 86 -4.73 13.11 -1.98
CA ILE A 86 -5.92 13.45 -2.77
C ILE A 86 -7.16 12.78 -2.16
N GLY A 87 -7.10 11.48 -1.85
CA GLY A 87 -8.20 10.75 -1.26
C GLY A 87 -8.58 11.29 0.12
N GLY A 88 -7.59 11.64 0.95
CA GLY A 88 -7.80 12.27 2.25
C GLY A 88 -8.48 13.64 2.13
N ALA A 89 -7.99 14.51 1.23
CA ALA A 89 -8.57 15.82 0.99
C ALA A 89 -10.02 15.74 0.48
N ALA A 90 -10.30 14.81 -0.44
CA ALA A 90 -11.65 14.55 -0.95
C ALA A 90 -12.63 14.15 0.18
N ALA A 91 -12.22 13.25 1.07
CA ALA A 91 -13.04 12.87 2.22
C ALA A 91 -13.24 14.04 3.20
N TYR A 92 -12.17 14.80 3.47
CA TYR A 92 -12.22 15.96 4.36
C TYR A 92 -13.20 17.03 3.84
N TRP A 93 -13.06 17.44 2.58
CA TRP A 93 -13.93 18.46 1.98
C TRP A 93 -15.36 17.99 1.82
N THR A 94 -15.59 16.72 1.49
CA THR A 94 -16.93 16.15 1.49
C THR A 94 -17.56 16.28 2.88
N LYS A 95 -16.85 15.89 3.95
CA LYS A 95 -17.39 15.99 5.30
C LYS A 95 -17.71 17.43 5.69
N ASN A 96 -16.85 18.39 5.37
CA ASN A 96 -17.10 19.80 5.60
C ASN A 96 -18.35 20.29 4.85
N ALA A 97 -18.48 19.96 3.57
CA ALA A 97 -19.61 20.38 2.74
C ALA A 97 -20.96 19.86 3.28
N PHE A 98 -20.97 18.70 3.94
CA PHE A 98 -22.17 18.11 4.54
C PHE A 98 -22.27 18.32 6.06
N GLY A 99 -21.42 19.14 6.67
CA GLY A 99 -21.43 19.40 8.13
C GLY A 99 -21.21 18.15 8.99
N LYS A 100 -20.48 17.14 8.47
CA LYS A 100 -20.23 15.87 9.18
C LYS A 100 -18.97 15.95 10.03
N GLU A 101 -19.01 15.30 11.19
CA GLU A 101 -17.84 15.17 12.07
C GLU A 101 -16.70 14.36 11.44
N HIS A 102 -15.47 14.72 11.81
CA HIS A 102 -14.23 14.07 11.35
C HIS A 102 -13.75 13.04 12.36
N LEU A 103 -12.99 12.05 11.87
CA LEU A 103 -12.31 11.06 12.71
C LEU A 103 -13.22 10.28 13.69
N THR A 104 -14.45 9.99 13.28
CA THR A 104 -15.46 9.31 14.12
C THR A 104 -15.50 7.79 13.96
N SER A 105 -14.76 7.21 13.02
CA SER A 105 -14.77 5.76 12.75
C SER A 105 -13.40 5.10 12.95
N THR A 106 -13.41 3.80 13.25
CA THR A 106 -12.18 3.00 13.33
C THR A 106 -11.35 3.07 12.06
N HIS A 107 -12.01 3.03 10.88
CA HIS A 107 -11.36 3.25 9.59
C HIS A 107 -10.56 4.56 9.58
N SER A 108 -11.18 5.67 9.99
CA SER A 108 -10.53 6.98 9.95
C SER A 108 -9.34 7.10 10.91
N TRP A 109 -9.39 6.50 12.09
CA TRP A 109 -8.26 6.46 13.01
C TRP A 109 -7.10 5.61 12.47
N VAL A 110 -7.39 4.40 11.96
CA VAL A 110 -6.37 3.54 11.35
C VAL A 110 -5.75 4.21 10.13
N ALA A 111 -6.55 4.90 9.31
CA ALA A 111 -6.08 5.66 8.16
C ALA A 111 -5.13 6.80 8.56
N VAL A 112 -5.45 7.57 9.61
CA VAL A 112 -4.58 8.65 10.10
C VAL A 112 -3.24 8.10 10.61
N VAL A 113 -3.27 7.09 11.49
CA VAL A 113 -2.04 6.48 12.02
C VAL A 113 -1.18 5.93 10.89
N THR A 114 -1.79 5.22 9.94
CA THR A 114 -1.11 4.69 8.75
C THR A 114 -0.51 5.81 7.90
N SER A 115 -1.24 6.91 7.70
CA SER A 115 -0.78 8.04 6.89
C SER A 115 0.41 8.74 7.54
N ILE A 116 0.40 8.91 8.87
CA ILE A 116 1.53 9.47 9.63
C ILE A 116 2.75 8.56 9.51
N LEU A 117 2.59 7.25 9.77
CA LEU A 117 3.67 6.28 9.65
C LEU A 117 4.26 6.25 8.23
N SER A 118 3.40 6.24 7.21
CA SER A 118 3.82 6.24 5.80
C SER A 118 4.59 7.51 5.44
N THR A 119 4.09 8.67 5.91
CA THR A 119 4.73 9.98 5.66
C THR A 119 6.11 10.05 6.29
N LEU A 120 6.22 9.74 7.59
CA LEU A 120 7.49 9.74 8.30
C LEU A 120 8.47 8.73 7.69
N ASN A 121 7.98 7.55 7.28
CA ASN A 121 8.80 6.53 6.65
C ASN A 121 9.33 6.96 5.27
N LEU A 122 8.50 7.62 4.45
CA LEU A 122 8.91 8.20 3.17
C LEU A 122 9.93 9.31 3.36
N LEU A 123 9.66 10.28 4.25
CA LEU A 123 10.58 11.39 4.52
C LEU A 123 11.93 10.88 5.04
N GLY A 124 11.95 9.94 5.99
CA GLY A 124 13.17 9.31 6.46
C GLY A 124 13.93 8.58 5.34
N GLY A 125 13.21 7.89 4.44
CA GLY A 125 13.80 7.25 3.26
C GLY A 125 14.40 8.25 2.28
N LEU A 126 13.74 9.38 2.03
CA LEU A 126 14.21 10.47 1.19
C LEU A 126 15.48 11.11 1.77
N VAL A 127 15.47 11.46 3.05
CA VAL A 127 16.64 12.01 3.75
C VAL A 127 17.82 11.04 3.70
N THR A 128 17.58 9.74 3.92
CA THR A 128 18.64 8.72 3.87
C THR A 128 19.22 8.55 2.46
N THR A 129 18.39 8.71 1.43
CA THR A 129 18.78 8.53 0.03
C THR A 129 19.46 9.78 -0.56
N PHE A 130 18.96 10.97 -0.26
CA PHE A 130 19.35 12.23 -0.90
C PHE A 130 20.01 13.25 0.04
N GLY A 131 19.95 13.06 1.35
CA GLY A 131 20.45 14.05 2.35
C GLY A 131 21.97 14.18 2.44
N ARG A 132 22.73 13.48 1.60
CA ARG A 132 24.20 13.57 1.53
C ARG A 132 24.62 14.09 0.16
N LYS A 133 25.86 14.59 0.05
CA LYS A 133 26.45 15.10 -1.22
C LYS A 133 26.36 14.12 -2.40
N LYS A 134 26.37 12.82 -2.13
CA LYS A 134 26.18 11.76 -3.14
C LYS A 134 24.92 10.98 -2.81
N THR A 135 24.05 10.78 -3.80
CA THR A 135 22.84 9.96 -3.66
C THR A 135 23.20 8.52 -3.32
N ARG A 136 22.56 7.99 -2.28
CA ARG A 136 22.76 6.62 -1.80
C ARG A 136 21.53 5.77 -2.08
N TRP A 137 21.52 5.07 -3.20
CA TRP A 137 20.42 4.19 -3.61
C TRP A 137 20.36 2.85 -2.86
N GLN A 138 21.38 2.51 -2.08
CA GLN A 138 21.45 1.23 -1.37
C GLN A 138 21.85 1.49 0.08
N TRP A 139 20.93 1.18 0.99
CA TRP A 139 21.13 1.24 2.43
C TRP A 139 20.31 0.16 3.12
N LYS A 140 20.62 -0.07 4.39
CA LYS A 140 19.90 -0.97 5.29
C LYS A 140 19.59 -0.18 6.54
N ASP A 141 18.32 -0.13 6.90
CA ASP A 141 17.85 0.51 8.11
C ASP A 141 16.70 -0.34 8.65
N LEU A 142 16.79 -0.71 9.93
CA LEU A 142 15.78 -1.56 10.55
C LEU A 142 14.49 -0.79 10.79
N THR A 143 14.60 0.46 11.25
CA THR A 143 13.47 1.33 11.56
C THR A 143 12.59 1.56 10.34
N HIS A 144 13.18 1.91 9.20
CA HIS A 144 12.46 2.10 7.93
C HIS A 144 11.74 0.83 7.47
N ARG A 145 12.35 -0.34 7.68
CA ARG A 145 11.74 -1.63 7.33
C ARG A 145 10.55 -1.95 8.22
N VAL A 146 10.70 -1.80 9.53
CA VAL A 146 9.63 -2.07 10.50
C VAL A 146 8.48 -1.09 10.30
N ASN A 147 8.77 0.22 10.26
CA ASN A 147 7.76 1.25 10.06
C ASN A 147 7.05 1.10 8.72
N GLY A 148 7.79 0.82 7.64
CA GLY A 148 7.20 0.54 6.33
C GLY A 148 6.30 -0.70 6.32
N THR A 149 6.67 -1.75 7.07
CA THR A 149 5.84 -2.96 7.22
C THR A 149 4.57 -2.66 8.02
N LEU A 150 4.66 -1.92 9.12
CA LEU A 150 3.50 -1.51 9.91
C LEU A 150 2.57 -0.60 9.09
N ALA A 151 3.14 0.35 8.34
CA ALA A 151 2.38 1.24 7.47
C ALA A 151 1.61 0.48 6.39
N ILE A 152 2.24 -0.47 5.69
CA ILE A 152 1.54 -1.21 4.64
C ILE A 152 0.44 -2.11 5.24
N MET A 153 0.70 -2.78 6.36
CA MET A 153 -0.33 -3.59 7.03
C MET A 153 -1.49 -2.74 7.55
N GLY A 154 -1.20 -1.57 8.13
CA GLY A 154 -2.21 -0.58 8.49
C GLY A 154 -3.02 -0.09 7.29
N GLY A 155 -2.38 0.06 6.13
CA GLY A 155 -3.02 0.42 4.87
C GLY A 155 -4.02 -0.64 4.38
N GLY A 156 -3.60 -1.91 4.37
CA GLY A 156 -4.50 -3.02 4.00
C GLY A 156 -5.69 -3.13 4.94
N SER A 157 -5.45 -3.04 6.26
CA SER A 157 -6.51 -2.99 7.27
C SER A 157 -7.44 -1.79 7.08
N SER A 158 -6.88 -0.62 6.74
CA SER A 158 -7.66 0.59 6.46
C SER A 158 -8.58 0.42 5.26
N VAL A 159 -8.12 -0.20 4.17
CA VAL A 159 -8.97 -0.52 3.01
C VAL A 159 -10.13 -1.42 3.42
N ILE A 160 -9.85 -2.51 4.14
CA ILE A 160 -10.87 -3.46 4.61
C ILE A 160 -11.90 -2.75 5.49
N LEU A 161 -11.44 -1.96 6.47
CA LEU A 161 -12.31 -1.18 7.34
C LEU A 161 -13.10 -0.13 6.55
N GLY A 162 -12.50 0.47 5.52
CA GLY A 162 -13.14 1.46 4.65
C GLY A 162 -14.32 0.87 3.89
N MET A 163 -14.22 -0.39 3.46
CA MET A 163 -15.33 -1.10 2.83
C MET A 163 -16.54 -1.23 3.76
N TYR A 164 -16.35 -1.36 5.08
CA TYR A 164 -17.42 -1.45 6.07
C TYR A 164 -17.71 -0.15 6.82
N SER A 165 -16.95 0.91 6.56
CA SER A 165 -17.10 2.17 7.28
C SER A 165 -18.29 2.95 6.73
N GLY A 166 -19.32 3.12 7.56
CA GLY A 166 -20.58 3.68 7.13
C GLY A 166 -21.33 2.72 6.22
N THR A 167 -21.92 3.22 5.14
CA THR A 167 -22.75 2.41 4.23
C THR A 167 -22.20 2.35 2.80
N TRP A 168 -21.04 2.95 2.51
CA TRP A 168 -20.56 3.07 1.13
C TRP A 168 -20.36 1.71 0.46
N GLY A 169 -19.63 0.78 1.10
CA GLY A 169 -19.36 -0.53 0.49
C GLY A 169 -20.62 -1.37 0.30
N SER A 170 -21.51 -1.40 1.30
CA SER A 170 -22.75 -2.18 1.20
C SER A 170 -23.74 -1.58 0.18
N VAL A 171 -23.86 -0.25 0.12
CA VAL A 171 -24.75 0.43 -0.85
C VAL A 171 -24.22 0.34 -2.27
N GLN A 172 -22.91 0.46 -2.47
CA GLN A 172 -22.34 0.55 -3.81
C GLN A 172 -21.97 -0.82 -4.43
N LEU A 173 -21.66 -1.82 -3.61
CA LEU A 173 -21.28 -3.15 -4.09
C LEU A 173 -22.33 -4.23 -3.79
N GLY A 174 -23.17 -4.03 -2.77
CA GLY A 174 -23.92 -5.13 -2.15
C GLY A 174 -23.01 -6.03 -1.30
N GLU A 175 -23.63 -6.79 -0.40
CA GLU A 175 -22.91 -7.57 0.62
C GLU A 175 -21.98 -8.64 0.04
N ASP A 176 -22.42 -9.37 -1.00
CA ASP A 176 -21.63 -10.44 -1.63
C ASP A 176 -20.34 -9.90 -2.27
N LEU A 177 -20.45 -8.82 -3.06
CA LEU A 177 -19.28 -8.26 -3.74
C LEU A 177 -18.37 -7.50 -2.77
N GLN A 178 -18.94 -6.84 -1.75
CA GLN A 178 -18.18 -6.24 -0.65
C GLN A 178 -17.33 -7.30 0.07
N PHE A 179 -17.92 -8.45 0.39
CA PHE A 179 -17.21 -9.56 1.03
C PHE A 179 -16.07 -10.08 0.13
N LYS A 180 -16.34 -10.33 -1.16
CA LYS A 180 -15.32 -10.78 -2.13
C LYS A 180 -14.15 -9.80 -2.24
N VAL A 181 -14.43 -8.49 -2.34
CA VAL A 181 -13.42 -7.43 -2.36
C VAL A 181 -12.56 -7.49 -1.10
N VAL A 182 -13.19 -7.54 0.07
CA VAL A 182 -12.48 -7.60 1.36
C VAL A 182 -11.63 -8.86 1.49
N SER A 183 -12.17 -10.04 1.18
CA SER A 183 -11.46 -11.31 1.26
C SER A 183 -10.26 -11.36 0.32
N SER A 184 -10.40 -10.79 -0.88
CA SER A 184 -9.31 -10.67 -1.85
C SER A 184 -8.18 -9.78 -1.34
N VAL A 185 -8.52 -8.59 -0.82
CA VAL A 185 -7.54 -7.65 -0.22
C VAL A 185 -6.86 -8.30 0.99
N ALA A 186 -7.62 -8.90 1.91
CA ALA A 186 -7.07 -9.57 3.08
C ALA A 186 -6.07 -10.68 2.70
N THR A 187 -6.43 -11.50 1.71
CA THR A 187 -5.59 -12.58 1.21
C THR A 187 -4.31 -12.04 0.57
N ALA A 188 -4.40 -11.00 -0.26
CA ALA A 188 -3.23 -10.39 -0.88
C ALA A 188 -2.24 -9.84 0.15
N TYR A 189 -2.74 -9.11 1.15
CA TYR A 189 -1.90 -8.53 2.19
C TYR A 189 -1.29 -9.59 3.11
N LEU A 190 -2.02 -10.66 3.41
CA LEU A 190 -1.48 -11.81 4.13
C LEU A 190 -0.35 -12.49 3.35
N LEU A 191 -0.53 -12.73 2.05
CA LEU A 191 0.51 -13.31 1.18
C LEU A 191 1.75 -12.42 1.11
N LEU A 192 1.59 -11.10 0.96
CA LEU A 192 2.69 -10.15 0.98
C LEU A 192 3.43 -10.14 2.33
N PHE A 193 2.69 -10.20 3.43
CA PHE A 193 3.25 -10.27 4.77
C PHE A 193 4.06 -11.56 4.97
N VAL A 194 3.49 -12.72 4.65
CA VAL A 194 4.15 -14.02 4.74
C VAL A 194 5.43 -14.02 3.90
N LYS A 195 5.39 -13.53 2.65
CA LYS A 195 6.59 -13.39 1.81
C LYS A 195 7.64 -12.47 2.47
N GLY A 196 7.22 -11.36 3.07
CA GLY A 196 8.10 -10.44 3.80
C GLY A 196 8.82 -11.10 4.98
N VAL A 197 8.09 -11.93 5.73
CA VAL A 197 8.59 -12.72 6.86
C VAL A 197 9.57 -13.80 6.37
N MET A 198 9.16 -14.64 5.42
CA MET A 198 9.99 -15.73 4.90
C MET A 198 11.31 -15.23 4.27
N THR A 199 11.25 -14.18 3.45
CA THR A 199 12.46 -13.58 2.86
C THR A 199 13.37 -12.89 3.88
N SER A 200 12.94 -12.72 5.13
CA SER A 200 13.81 -12.22 6.20
C SER A 200 14.58 -13.37 6.87
N PHE A 201 14.00 -14.57 6.91
CA PHE A 201 14.61 -15.80 7.45
C PHE A 201 15.59 -16.50 6.51
N GLU A 202 15.55 -16.27 5.20
CA GLU A 202 16.52 -16.85 4.24
C GLU A 202 17.90 -16.18 4.30
N THR A 203 18.01 -15.01 4.94
CA THR A 203 19.24 -14.19 4.99
C THR A 203 20.41 -14.70 5.90
N PRO A 204 20.28 -15.69 6.82
CA PRO A 204 21.41 -16.15 7.64
C PRO A 204 22.20 -17.36 7.08
N LEU A 205 21.63 -18.19 6.20
CA LEU A 205 22.23 -19.51 5.90
C LEU A 205 23.32 -19.50 4.80
N ALA A 206 23.36 -18.48 3.95
CA ALA A 206 24.33 -18.39 2.85
C ALA A 206 25.70 -17.78 3.27
N LYS A 207 25.96 -17.63 4.57
CA LYS A 207 27.21 -17.03 5.10
C LYS A 207 28.08 -17.99 5.92
N LEU A 208 27.72 -19.28 5.97
CA LEU A 208 28.43 -20.29 6.75
C LEU A 208 29.01 -21.42 5.89
N SER A 209 29.10 -21.23 4.57
CA SER A 209 29.59 -22.24 3.63
C SER A 209 30.65 -21.71 2.67
N ASP A 210 31.50 -20.78 3.13
CA ASP A 210 32.76 -20.38 2.50
C ASP A 210 33.88 -20.37 3.54
#